data_AF-A0A1E7NGF2-F1
#
_entry.id   AF-A0A1E7NGF2-F1
#
_cell.length_a   1.000
_cell.length_b   1.000
_cell.length_c   1.000
_cell.angle_alpha   90.00
_cell.angle_beta   90.00
_cell.angle_gamma   90.00
#
_symmetry.space_group_name_H-M   'P 1'
#
loop_
_entity.id
_entity.type
_entity.pdbx_description
1 polymer ?
#
loop_
_entity_poly.entity_id
_entity_poly.type
_entity_poly.pdbx_seq_one_letter_code
_entity_poly.pdbx_strand_id
1 'polypeptide(L)'
;MSLAHDEDDVRAAQRLRHQVFAAELGADLHSPVAGLDIDPFDEHCDHLLVREGEGGTVVGTYRLLRPEAARRAGRLYSDGEFDLSALSPVRAGLVELGRSCIHPDHRGNGAVINLMWGGIARYLADTGNTWVGGCCSIGLEDGGGTAARVWDTVSAQYLAPEQYRVTPHRRWDATGVPRAERGALPALLRGYLRLGAWVCGEPAYDPDFDCADLYVLLSLERTDPRYLRHFLSGAPTLGASS
;
A
#
# COMPACT_ATOMS: atom_id res chain seq x y z
N MET A 1 11.23 -3.74 14.41
CA MET A 1 10.34 -4.09 13.30
C MET A 1 10.12 -5.58 13.33
N SER A 2 8.89 -6.04 13.21
CA SER A 2 8.50 -7.46 13.29
C SER A 2 7.25 -7.70 12.45
N LEU A 3 6.90 -8.96 12.23
CA LEU A 3 5.54 -9.32 11.86
C LEU A 3 4.70 -9.42 13.14
N ALA A 4 3.38 -9.23 13.02
CA ALA A 4 2.46 -9.54 14.10
C ALA A 4 2.52 -11.04 14.43
N HIS A 5 2.63 -11.36 15.72
CA HIS A 5 2.71 -12.74 16.20
C HIS A 5 1.40 -13.22 16.83
N ASP A 6 0.60 -12.31 17.36
CA ASP A 6 -0.66 -12.59 18.03
C ASP A 6 -1.75 -11.56 17.72
N GLU A 7 -2.93 -11.75 18.30
CA GLU A 7 -4.06 -10.83 18.12
C GLU A 7 -3.79 -9.43 18.68
N ASP A 8 -2.95 -9.30 19.72
CA ASP A 8 -2.69 -8.00 20.35
C ASP A 8 -1.77 -7.14 19.48
N ASP A 9 -0.83 -7.77 18.76
CA ASP A 9 -0.07 -7.15 17.69
C ASP A 9 -0.97 -6.65 16.55
N VAL A 10 -1.91 -7.48 16.09
CA VAL A 10 -2.87 -7.09 15.03
C VAL A 10 -3.75 -5.93 15.51
N ARG A 11 -4.26 -6.00 16.74
CA ARG A 11 -5.03 -4.90 17.34
C ARG A 11 -4.21 -3.62 17.47
N ALA A 12 -2.90 -3.71 17.70
CA ALA A 12 -2.04 -2.53 17.73
C ALA A 12 -1.93 -1.86 16.35
N ALA A 13 -1.83 -2.66 15.28
CA ALA A 13 -1.90 -2.14 13.91
C ALA A 13 -3.27 -1.52 13.61
N GLN A 14 -4.36 -2.18 13.98
CA GLN A 14 -5.73 -1.69 13.79
C GLN A 14 -5.99 -0.36 14.50
N ARG A 15 -5.46 -0.17 15.71
CA ARG A 15 -5.52 1.11 16.44
C ARG A 15 -4.79 2.22 15.68
N LEU A 16 -3.56 1.95 15.23
CA LEU A 16 -2.79 2.94 14.47
C LEU A 16 -3.51 3.31 13.17
N ARG A 17 -4.04 2.32 12.45
CA ARG A 17 -4.82 2.52 11.23
C ARG A 17 -6.06 3.38 11.48
N HIS A 18 -6.83 3.10 12.53
CA HIS A 18 -7.97 3.94 12.90
C HIS A 18 -7.55 5.39 13.20
N GLN A 19 -6.47 5.58 13.96
CA GLN A 19 -5.97 6.92 14.28
C GLN A 19 -5.59 7.72 13.03
N VAL A 20 -4.97 7.07 12.04
CA VAL A 20 -4.58 7.77 10.80
C VAL A 20 -5.75 7.89 9.84
N PHE A 21 -6.44 6.80 9.53
CA PHE A 21 -7.47 6.79 8.48
C PHE A 21 -8.75 7.52 8.90
N ALA A 22 -9.32 7.19 10.06
CA ALA A 22 -10.55 7.85 10.51
C ALA A 22 -10.26 9.20 11.17
N ALA A 23 -9.36 9.24 12.17
CA ALA A 23 -9.24 10.43 13.01
C ALA A 23 -8.46 11.58 12.34
N GLU A 24 -7.50 11.28 11.47
CA GLU A 24 -6.74 12.30 10.73
C GLU A 24 -7.28 12.53 9.32
N LEU A 25 -7.48 11.46 8.54
CA LEU A 25 -7.90 11.57 7.13
C LEU A 25 -9.42 11.62 6.94
N GLY A 26 -10.22 11.37 7.98
CA GLY A 26 -11.67 11.46 7.93
C GLY A 26 -12.37 10.32 7.17
N ALA A 27 -11.69 9.19 6.97
CA ALA A 27 -12.27 8.03 6.30
C ALA A 27 -13.44 7.43 7.09
N ASP A 28 -14.48 7.00 6.37
CA ASP A 28 -15.61 6.26 6.92
C ASP A 28 -15.25 4.78 7.05
N LEU A 29 -14.88 4.37 8.26
CA LEU A 29 -14.47 2.99 8.53
C LEU A 29 -15.66 2.14 8.99
N HIS A 30 -16.00 1.12 8.21
CA HIS A 30 -17.03 0.13 8.52
C HIS A 30 -16.55 -0.93 9.52
N SER A 31 -15.98 -0.49 10.64
CA SER A 31 -15.37 -1.37 11.63
C SER A 31 -16.41 -1.91 12.64
N PRO A 32 -16.38 -3.22 12.95
CA PRO A 32 -17.22 -3.80 14.00
C PRO A 32 -16.83 -3.37 15.41
N VAL A 33 -15.64 -2.79 15.62
CA VAL A 33 -15.14 -2.38 16.93
C VAL A 33 -14.69 -0.93 16.89
N ALA A 34 -15.32 -0.09 17.72
CA ALA A 34 -14.98 1.32 17.81
C ALA A 34 -13.50 1.53 18.17
N GLY A 35 -12.85 2.48 17.48
CA GLY A 35 -11.43 2.79 17.70
C GLY A 35 -10.45 1.87 16.98
N LEU A 36 -10.93 0.91 16.17
CA LEU A 36 -10.11 -0.01 15.38
C LEU A 36 -10.51 0.05 13.90
N ASP A 37 -9.54 -0.06 13.00
CA ASP A 37 -9.76 -0.29 11.56
C ASP A 37 -9.67 -1.81 11.30
N ILE A 38 -10.81 -2.50 11.29
CA ILE A 38 -10.88 -3.95 11.09
C ILE A 38 -11.62 -4.25 9.79
N ASP A 39 -11.06 -5.10 8.95
CA ASP A 39 -11.77 -5.65 7.79
C ASP A 39 -11.53 -7.17 7.62
N PRO A 40 -12.31 -7.86 6.77
CA PRO A 40 -12.22 -9.31 6.62
C PRO A 40 -10.88 -9.85 6.09
N PHE A 41 -10.01 -9.00 5.54
CA PHE A 41 -8.69 -9.46 5.07
C PHE A 41 -7.68 -9.54 6.21
N ASP A 42 -7.93 -8.90 7.36
CA ASP A 42 -6.97 -8.86 8.47
C ASP A 42 -6.58 -10.26 8.97
N GLU A 43 -7.50 -11.22 8.97
CA GLU A 43 -7.23 -12.61 9.38
C GLU A 43 -6.37 -13.40 8.37
N HIS A 44 -6.31 -12.93 7.13
CA HIS A 44 -5.57 -13.59 6.05
C HIS A 44 -4.18 -13.00 5.85
N CYS A 45 -3.98 -11.77 6.31
CA CYS A 45 -2.75 -11.03 6.07
C CYS A 45 -1.72 -11.22 7.18
N ASP A 46 -0.46 -11.18 6.78
CA ASP A 46 0.61 -10.86 7.71
C ASP A 46 0.62 -9.34 7.93
N HIS A 47 0.96 -8.89 9.13
CA HIS A 47 1.01 -7.45 9.47
C HIS A 47 2.44 -7.07 9.84
N LEU A 48 3.05 -6.20 9.03
CA LEU A 48 4.39 -5.68 9.31
C LEU A 48 4.29 -4.50 10.26
N LEU A 49 4.98 -4.56 11.38
CA LEU A 49 4.93 -3.57 12.46
C LEU A 49 6.28 -2.88 12.66
N VAL A 50 6.26 -1.56 12.72
CA VAL A 50 7.37 -0.75 13.24
C VAL A 50 6.96 -0.17 14.58
N ARG A 51 7.79 -0.38 15.59
CA ARG A 51 7.56 0.07 16.97
C ARG A 51 8.58 1.11 17.38
N GLU A 52 8.16 2.03 18.24
CA GLU A 52 9.08 2.91 18.96
C GLU A 52 9.72 2.13 20.11
N GLY A 53 11.03 1.86 20.03
CA GLY A 53 11.72 1.06 21.03
C GLY A 53 11.30 -0.41 21.07
N GLU A 54 11.90 -1.18 21.98
CA GLU A 54 11.58 -2.59 22.18
C GLU A 54 10.27 -2.73 22.98
N GLY A 55 9.29 -3.45 22.43
CA GLY A 55 7.97 -3.62 23.05
C GLY A 55 7.08 -2.37 23.08
N GLY A 56 7.53 -1.24 22.52
CA GLY A 56 6.76 0.00 22.54
C GLY A 56 5.66 0.09 21.49
N THR A 57 5.06 1.26 21.35
CA THR A 57 3.87 1.51 20.53
C THR A 57 4.15 1.28 19.04
N VAL A 58 3.18 0.72 18.31
CA VAL A 58 3.26 0.61 16.84
C VAL A 58 3.13 2.02 16.24
N VAL A 59 4.15 2.44 15.50
CA VAL A 59 4.26 3.77 14.87
C VAL A 59 4.24 3.71 13.34
N GLY A 60 4.31 2.51 12.77
CA GLY A 60 4.13 2.29 11.35
C GLY A 60 3.65 0.87 11.08
N THR A 61 2.80 0.71 10.07
CA THR A 61 2.29 -0.62 9.70
C THR A 61 2.06 -0.78 8.21
N TYR A 62 2.17 -2.02 7.74
CA TYR A 62 1.74 -2.49 6.42
C TYR A 62 0.99 -3.80 6.56
N ARG A 63 -0.06 -3.98 5.77
CA ARG A 63 -0.70 -5.28 5.59
C ARG A 63 -0.11 -5.98 4.37
N LEU A 64 0.20 -7.28 4.50
CA LEU A 64 0.82 -8.12 3.48
C LEU A 64 -0.08 -9.33 3.19
N LEU A 65 -0.71 -9.37 2.01
CA LEU A 65 -1.55 -10.47 1.57
C LEU A 65 -0.82 -11.33 0.52
N ARG A 66 -0.38 -12.52 0.93
CA ARG A 66 0.28 -13.49 0.02
C ARG A 66 -0.68 -14.18 -0.94
N PRO A 67 -0.19 -14.71 -2.08
CA PRO A 67 -1.00 -15.47 -3.03
C PRO A 67 -1.81 -16.61 -2.40
N GLU A 68 -1.22 -17.36 -1.46
CA GLU A 68 -1.87 -18.47 -0.75
C GLU A 68 -3.02 -17.96 0.10
N ALA A 69 -2.81 -16.84 0.79
CA ALA A 69 -3.80 -16.23 1.66
C ALA A 69 -4.92 -15.58 0.85
N ALA A 70 -4.60 -14.89 -0.25
CA ALA A 70 -5.58 -14.35 -1.19
C ALA A 70 -6.49 -15.45 -1.76
N ARG A 71 -5.93 -16.63 -2.08
CA ARG A 71 -6.73 -17.79 -2.51
C ARG A 71 -7.67 -18.30 -1.41
N ARG A 72 -7.25 -18.30 -0.14
CA ARG A 72 -8.12 -18.65 0.99
C ARG A 72 -9.21 -17.61 1.23
N ALA A 73 -8.87 -16.33 1.10
CA ALA A 73 -9.81 -15.20 1.13
C ALA A 73 -10.77 -15.19 -0.08
N GLY A 74 -10.44 -15.96 -1.12
CA GLY A 74 -11.16 -16.04 -2.39
C GLY A 74 -10.86 -14.91 -3.38
N ARG A 75 -10.09 -13.88 -2.98
CA ARG A 75 -9.72 -12.73 -3.81
C ARG A 75 -8.59 -11.90 -3.18
N LEU A 76 -8.06 -10.95 -3.92
CA LEU A 76 -7.31 -9.81 -3.39
C LEU A 76 -8.28 -8.75 -2.83
N TYR A 77 -7.78 -7.85 -1.98
CA TYR A 77 -8.55 -6.67 -1.59
C TYR A 77 -8.87 -5.80 -2.81
N SER A 78 -7.86 -5.54 -3.63
CA SER A 78 -7.98 -4.66 -4.80
C SER A 78 -8.85 -5.25 -5.92
N ASP A 79 -9.22 -6.54 -5.87
CA ASP A 79 -10.26 -7.11 -6.76
C ASP A 79 -11.64 -6.46 -6.51
N GLY A 80 -11.84 -5.83 -5.33
CA GLY A 80 -13.04 -5.06 -5.00
C GLY A 80 -13.08 -3.65 -5.62
N GLU A 81 -11.92 -3.11 -6.02
CA GLU A 81 -11.81 -1.78 -6.64
C GLU A 81 -11.54 -1.87 -8.15
N PHE A 82 -10.88 -2.93 -8.60
CA PHE A 82 -10.45 -3.13 -9.98
C PHE A 82 -10.75 -4.54 -10.50
N ASP A 83 -11.01 -4.66 -11.80
CA ASP A 83 -10.82 -5.91 -12.53
C ASP A 83 -9.32 -6.15 -12.76
N LEU A 84 -8.76 -7.05 -11.95
CA LEU A 84 -7.36 -7.44 -11.98
C LEU A 84 -7.11 -8.71 -12.80
N SER A 85 -8.03 -9.12 -13.70
CA SER A 85 -7.88 -10.32 -14.53
C SER A 85 -6.60 -10.31 -15.37
N ALA A 86 -6.20 -9.15 -15.88
CA ALA A 86 -4.96 -8.95 -16.63
C ALA A 86 -3.69 -9.36 -15.84
N LEU A 87 -3.75 -9.34 -14.50
CA LEU A 87 -2.63 -9.71 -13.64
C LEU A 87 -2.51 -11.21 -13.40
N SER A 88 -3.39 -12.05 -13.97
CA SER A 88 -3.33 -13.51 -13.83
C SER A 88 -1.91 -14.10 -14.02
N PRO A 89 -1.07 -13.65 -14.97
CA PRO A 89 0.28 -14.20 -15.14
C PRO A 89 1.24 -13.97 -13.96
N VAL A 90 1.01 -12.91 -13.15
CA VAL A 90 1.89 -12.54 -12.04
C VAL A 90 1.30 -12.82 -10.66
N ARG A 91 -0.01 -13.12 -10.58
CA ARG A 91 -0.74 -13.33 -9.31
C ARG A 91 -0.11 -14.39 -8.40
N ALA A 92 0.48 -15.44 -8.96
CA ALA A 92 1.12 -16.49 -8.15
C ALA A 92 2.39 -16.01 -7.40
N GLY A 93 3.02 -14.94 -7.86
CA GLY A 93 4.20 -14.33 -7.23
C GLY A 93 3.92 -12.99 -6.53
N LEU A 94 2.66 -12.55 -6.52
CA LEU A 94 2.23 -11.22 -6.09
C LEU A 94 1.85 -11.17 -4.61
N VAL A 95 2.55 -10.36 -3.82
CA VAL A 95 2.06 -9.94 -2.49
C VAL A 95 1.32 -8.62 -2.65
N GLU A 96 0.06 -8.60 -2.23
CA GLU A 96 -0.69 -7.35 -2.15
C GLU A 96 -0.33 -6.61 -0.86
N LEU A 97 0.02 -5.34 -1.01
CA LEU A 97 0.31 -4.42 0.08
C LEU A 97 -0.85 -3.47 0.27
N GLY A 98 -1.22 -3.20 1.51
CA GLY A 98 -2.28 -2.24 1.81
C GLY A 98 -2.22 -1.71 3.23
N ARG A 99 -3.18 -0.84 3.54
CA ARG A 99 -3.37 -0.24 4.87
C ARG A 99 -2.09 0.36 5.46
N SER A 100 -1.27 0.96 4.60
CA SER A 100 -0.01 1.57 4.99
C SER A 100 -0.25 2.86 5.74
N CYS A 101 0.25 2.98 6.96
CA CYS A 101 0.20 4.25 7.69
C CYS A 101 1.40 4.40 8.64
N ILE A 102 1.71 5.66 8.95
CA ILE A 102 2.77 6.05 9.89
C ILE A 102 2.15 7.05 10.86
N HIS A 103 2.42 6.88 12.14
CA HIS A 103 2.00 7.83 13.17
C HIS A 103 2.53 9.24 12.84
N PRO A 104 1.71 10.31 12.94
CA PRO A 104 2.09 11.67 12.55
C PRO A 104 3.46 12.14 13.05
N ASP A 105 3.74 11.88 14.33
CA ASP A 105 4.98 12.29 15.00
C ASP A 105 6.24 11.58 14.49
N HIS A 106 6.08 10.51 13.69
CA HIS A 106 7.19 9.73 13.13
C HIS A 106 7.35 9.93 11.61
N ARG A 107 6.68 10.94 11.04
CA ARG A 107 6.79 11.31 9.62
C ARG A 107 7.96 12.29 9.41
N GLY A 108 8.36 12.47 8.15
CA GLY A 108 9.26 13.56 7.73
C GLY A 108 10.74 13.21 7.58
N ASN A 109 11.32 12.39 8.46
CA ASN A 109 12.74 11.99 8.34
C ASN A 109 12.97 10.70 7.51
N GLY A 110 11.88 10.02 7.14
CA GLY A 110 11.93 8.79 6.34
C GLY A 110 12.33 7.52 7.10
N ALA A 111 12.60 7.58 8.41
CA ALA A 111 13.10 6.43 9.16
C ALA A 111 12.09 5.26 9.20
N VAL A 112 10.84 5.53 9.56
CA VAL A 112 9.80 4.49 9.66
C VAL A 112 9.48 3.87 8.30
N ILE A 113 9.32 4.70 7.26
CA ILE A 113 9.05 4.19 5.91
C ILE A 113 10.22 3.36 5.38
N ASN A 114 11.48 3.76 5.63
CA ASN A 114 12.65 2.97 5.23
C ASN A 114 12.71 1.62 5.96
N LEU A 115 12.37 1.58 7.25
CA LEU A 115 12.24 0.31 7.99
C LEU A 115 11.17 -0.56 7.36
N MET A 116 9.95 -0.05 7.15
CA MET A 116 8.85 -0.81 6.54
C MET A 116 9.24 -1.37 5.17
N TRP A 117 9.86 -0.57 4.30
CA TRP A 117 10.33 -1.03 3.00
C TRP A 117 11.42 -2.10 3.08
N GLY A 118 12.35 -1.97 4.01
CA GLY A 118 13.34 -3.00 4.28
C GLY A 118 12.71 -4.30 4.78
N GLY A 119 11.67 -4.20 5.63
CA GLY A 119 10.86 -5.34 6.07
C GLY A 119 10.12 -6.02 4.93
N ILE A 120 9.47 -5.25 4.06
CA ILE A 120 8.79 -5.75 2.85
C ILE A 120 9.80 -6.45 1.93
N ALA A 121 10.96 -5.84 1.66
CA ALA A 121 11.99 -6.44 0.82
C ALA A 121 12.50 -7.77 1.41
N ARG A 122 12.71 -7.83 2.73
CA ARG A 122 13.12 -9.06 3.41
C ARG A 122 12.04 -10.13 3.35
N TYR A 123 10.79 -9.74 3.63
CA TYR A 123 9.63 -10.62 3.58
C TYR A 123 9.50 -11.29 2.22
N LEU A 124 9.55 -10.51 1.14
CA LEU A 124 9.47 -11.01 -0.24
C LEU A 124 10.61 -11.98 -0.58
N ALA A 125 11.83 -11.67 -0.12
CA ALA A 125 12.98 -12.55 -0.31
C ALA A 125 12.82 -13.87 0.44
N ASP A 126 12.32 -13.84 1.68
CA ASP A 126 12.14 -15.03 2.52
C ASP A 126 10.97 -15.91 2.01
N THR A 127 9.94 -15.31 1.40
CA THR A 127 8.79 -16.04 0.86
C THR A 127 8.95 -16.41 -0.62
N GLY A 128 9.99 -15.92 -1.30
CA GLY A 128 10.23 -16.17 -2.73
C GLY A 128 9.26 -15.43 -3.66
N ASN A 129 8.59 -14.38 -3.18
CA ASN A 129 7.67 -13.59 -3.98
C ASN A 129 8.42 -12.52 -4.78
N THR A 130 8.10 -12.38 -6.06
CA THR A 130 8.81 -11.50 -7.00
C THR A 130 8.02 -10.27 -7.43
N TRP A 131 6.78 -10.15 -6.96
CA TRP A 131 5.90 -9.03 -7.28
C TRP A 131 5.23 -8.44 -6.04
N VAL A 132 5.00 -7.13 -6.11
CA VAL A 132 4.25 -6.33 -5.15
C VAL A 132 3.16 -5.59 -5.90
N GLY A 133 1.94 -5.58 -5.37
CA GLY A 133 0.82 -4.83 -5.93
C GLY A 133 -0.06 -4.20 -4.85
N GLY A 134 -0.88 -3.24 -5.21
CA GLY A 134 -1.87 -2.65 -4.31
C GLY A 134 -2.22 -1.21 -4.67
N CYS A 135 -3.19 -0.65 -3.96
CA CYS A 135 -3.67 0.71 -4.17
C CYS A 135 -2.72 1.75 -3.56
N CYS A 136 -2.42 2.80 -4.33
CA CYS A 136 -1.86 4.04 -3.85
C CYS A 136 -2.91 5.14 -3.99
N SER A 137 -3.46 5.54 -2.85
CA SER A 137 -4.57 6.49 -2.74
C SER A 137 -4.10 7.93 -2.81
N ILE A 138 -4.90 8.77 -3.45
CA ILE A 138 -4.72 10.22 -3.53
C ILE A 138 -6.02 10.86 -3.08
N GLY A 139 -6.00 11.57 -1.95
CA GLY A 139 -7.18 12.25 -1.42
C GLY A 139 -7.75 13.28 -2.40
N LEU A 140 -9.06 13.49 -2.30
CA LEU A 140 -9.82 14.43 -3.13
C LEU A 140 -10.25 15.67 -2.37
N GLU A 141 -9.65 15.94 -1.20
CA GLU A 141 -9.99 17.05 -0.31
C GLU A 141 -9.85 18.43 -0.96
N ASP A 142 -9.03 18.55 -2.01
CA ASP A 142 -8.83 19.76 -2.81
C ASP A 142 -9.75 19.85 -4.04
N GLY A 143 -10.84 19.08 -4.06
CA GLY A 143 -11.73 18.94 -5.21
C GLY A 143 -11.14 18.05 -6.31
N GLY A 144 -10.10 17.27 -5.99
CA GLY A 144 -9.43 16.35 -6.90
C GLY A 144 -8.35 16.97 -7.78
N GLY A 145 -7.98 18.22 -7.55
CA GLY A 145 -6.96 18.90 -8.35
C GLY A 145 -5.59 18.26 -8.24
N THR A 146 -5.24 17.75 -7.06
CA THR A 146 -4.02 16.97 -6.84
C THR A 146 -4.09 15.63 -7.55
N ALA A 147 -5.18 14.89 -7.41
CA ALA A 147 -5.38 13.60 -8.10
C ALA A 147 -5.32 13.76 -9.62
N ALA A 148 -5.94 14.79 -10.19
CA ALA A 148 -5.90 15.07 -11.63
C ALA A 148 -4.48 15.33 -12.12
N ARG A 149 -3.70 16.15 -11.39
CA ARG A 149 -2.30 16.44 -11.73
C ARG A 149 -1.43 15.20 -11.63
N VAL A 150 -1.63 14.38 -10.60
CA VAL A 150 -0.90 13.12 -10.43
C VAL A 150 -1.24 12.19 -11.59
N TRP A 151 -2.52 12.06 -11.94
CA TRP A 151 -2.97 11.25 -13.08
C TRP A 151 -2.33 11.69 -14.39
N ASP A 152 -2.32 13.00 -14.70
CA ASP A 152 -1.66 13.54 -15.89
C ASP A 152 -0.16 13.15 -15.93
N THR A 153 0.51 13.13 -14.76
CA THR A 153 1.92 12.76 -14.65
C THR A 153 2.14 11.25 -14.86
N VAL A 154 1.36 10.40 -14.18
CA VAL A 154 1.56 8.95 -14.22
C VAL A 154 1.09 8.32 -15.51
N SER A 155 0.01 8.82 -16.10
CA SER A 155 -0.50 8.35 -17.39
C SER A 155 0.48 8.61 -18.53
N ALA A 156 1.27 9.69 -18.45
CA ALA A 156 2.25 10.05 -19.47
C ALA A 156 3.56 9.24 -19.40
N GLN A 157 3.97 8.79 -18.21
CA GLN A 157 5.35 8.31 -17.98
C GLN A 157 5.46 6.95 -17.30
N TYR A 158 4.43 6.53 -16.57
CA TYR A 158 4.54 5.44 -15.61
C TYR A 158 3.50 4.33 -15.82
N LEU A 159 2.74 4.37 -16.93
CA LEU A 159 1.77 3.31 -17.21
C LEU A 159 2.44 1.96 -17.41
N ALA A 160 1.76 0.93 -16.92
CA ALA A 160 2.12 -0.45 -17.18
C ALA A 160 1.99 -0.78 -18.67
N PRO A 161 2.78 -1.77 -19.16
CA PRO A 161 2.48 -2.47 -20.40
C PRO A 161 1.03 -2.94 -20.46
N GLU A 162 0.45 -2.97 -21.65
CA GLU A 162 -0.98 -3.23 -21.85
C GLU A 162 -1.46 -4.52 -21.17
N GLN A 163 -0.65 -5.59 -21.20
CA GLN A 163 -1.00 -6.87 -20.57
C GLN A 163 -1.11 -6.83 -19.04
N TYR A 164 -0.65 -5.76 -18.40
CA TYR A 164 -0.76 -5.55 -16.96
C TYR A 164 -1.72 -4.43 -16.60
N ARG A 165 -2.48 -3.91 -17.57
CA ARG A 165 -3.45 -2.86 -17.30
C ARG A 165 -4.74 -3.41 -16.72
N VAL A 166 -5.22 -2.76 -15.68
CA VAL A 166 -6.42 -3.13 -14.92
C VAL A 166 -7.49 -2.06 -15.12
N THR A 167 -8.75 -2.45 -14.94
CA THR A 167 -9.89 -1.54 -15.13
C THR A 167 -10.56 -1.26 -13.79
N PRO A 168 -10.76 0.00 -13.39
CA PRO A 168 -11.49 0.30 -12.15
C PRO A 168 -12.97 -0.08 -12.29
N HIS A 169 -13.56 -0.66 -11.25
CA HIS A 169 -15.01 -0.91 -11.19
C HIS A 169 -15.80 0.39 -11.08
N ARG A 170 -15.23 1.36 -10.36
CA ARG A 170 -15.74 2.73 -10.26
C ARG A 170 -14.64 3.69 -10.68
N ARG A 171 -14.60 4.06 -11.94
CA ARG A 171 -13.62 5.01 -12.48
C ARG A 171 -13.74 6.39 -11.80
N TRP A 172 -12.61 6.93 -11.34
CA TRP A 172 -12.51 8.35 -11.00
C TRP A 172 -12.18 9.16 -12.27
N ASP A 173 -13.04 10.12 -12.64
CA ASP A 173 -12.89 10.90 -13.87
C ASP A 173 -12.31 12.29 -13.60
N ALA A 174 -11.11 12.55 -14.12
CA ALA A 174 -10.44 13.85 -14.02
C ALA A 174 -10.98 14.92 -15.01
N THR A 175 -11.99 14.59 -15.83
CA THR A 175 -12.54 15.51 -16.83
C THR A 175 -13.17 16.73 -16.18
N GLY A 176 -12.73 17.93 -16.58
CA GLY A 176 -13.22 19.20 -16.03
C GLY A 176 -12.68 19.56 -14.64
N VAL A 177 -11.90 18.69 -14.00
CA VAL A 177 -11.24 18.97 -12.71
C VAL A 177 -10.06 19.92 -12.91
N PRO A 178 -10.02 21.11 -12.30
CA PRO A 178 -8.86 21.99 -12.37
C PRO A 178 -7.63 21.31 -11.74
N ARG A 179 -6.50 21.30 -12.44
CA ARG A 179 -5.27 20.70 -11.90
C ARG A 179 -4.67 21.61 -10.84
N ALA A 180 -4.16 21.03 -9.76
CA ALA A 180 -3.39 21.78 -8.77
C ALA A 180 -2.17 22.46 -9.44
N GLU A 181 -1.97 23.76 -9.18
CA GLU A 181 -0.90 24.54 -9.80
C GLU A 181 0.49 24.03 -9.40
N ARG A 182 0.61 23.61 -8.14
CA ARG A 182 1.82 23.07 -7.52
C ARG A 182 1.45 21.81 -6.77
N GLY A 183 2.40 20.90 -6.69
CA GLY A 183 2.17 19.61 -6.08
C GLY A 183 3.14 18.61 -6.66
N ALA A 184 3.81 17.89 -5.77
CA ALA A 184 4.67 16.79 -6.15
C ALA A 184 3.91 15.49 -5.89
N LEU A 185 4.29 14.41 -6.59
CA LEU A 185 3.67 13.09 -6.37
C LEU A 185 3.66 12.72 -4.87
N PRO A 186 2.58 12.11 -4.36
CA PRO A 186 2.55 11.61 -2.98
C PRO A 186 3.82 10.82 -2.66
N ALA A 187 4.37 11.01 -1.47
CA ALA A 187 5.70 10.49 -1.12
C ALA A 187 5.79 8.97 -1.33
N LEU A 188 4.72 8.25 -0.98
CA LEU A 188 4.64 6.81 -1.16
C LEU A 188 4.66 6.41 -2.64
N LEU A 189 3.75 6.96 -3.45
CA LEU A 189 3.70 6.72 -4.91
C LEU A 189 5.06 7.04 -5.55
N ARG A 190 5.67 8.17 -5.21
CA ARG A 190 7.00 8.53 -5.69
C ARG A 190 8.07 7.49 -5.32
N GLY A 191 7.97 6.91 -4.13
CA GLY A 191 8.83 5.81 -3.69
C GLY A 191 8.70 4.59 -4.61
N TYR A 192 7.47 4.12 -4.86
CA TYR A 192 7.21 3.01 -5.80
C TYR A 192 7.74 3.32 -7.20
N LEU A 193 7.46 4.51 -7.75
CA LEU A 193 7.90 4.87 -9.10
C LEU A 193 9.42 4.97 -9.23
N ARG A 194 10.13 5.41 -8.19
CA ARG A 194 11.61 5.39 -8.15
C ARG A 194 12.17 3.96 -8.18
N LEU A 195 11.42 2.99 -7.68
CA LEU A 195 11.76 1.57 -7.75
C LEU A 195 11.41 0.94 -9.10
N GLY A 196 10.81 1.69 -10.04
CA GLY A 196 10.41 1.19 -11.35
C GLY A 196 9.03 0.54 -11.36
N ALA A 197 8.20 0.82 -10.35
CA ALA A 197 6.80 0.40 -10.35
C ALA A 197 6.03 1.06 -11.51
N TRP A 198 4.97 0.39 -11.91
CA TRP A 198 4.01 0.88 -12.89
C TRP A 198 2.70 1.26 -12.23
N VAL A 199 2.01 2.23 -12.82
CA VAL A 199 0.58 2.48 -12.59
C VAL A 199 -0.20 1.69 -13.62
N CYS A 200 -1.13 0.85 -13.17
CA CYS A 200 -1.76 -0.16 -14.01
C CYS A 200 -3.02 0.31 -14.72
N GLY A 201 -3.41 1.57 -14.63
CA GLY A 201 -4.59 2.05 -15.34
C GLY A 201 -5.14 3.32 -14.74
N GLU A 202 -6.35 3.66 -15.18
CA GLU A 202 -7.11 4.78 -14.63
C GLU A 202 -7.43 4.55 -13.15
N PRO A 203 -7.50 5.63 -12.36
CA PRO A 203 -7.81 5.51 -10.94
C PRO A 203 -9.23 5.02 -10.69
N ALA A 204 -9.41 4.25 -9.62
CA ALA A 204 -10.71 3.97 -9.03
C ALA A 204 -11.10 5.11 -8.06
N TYR A 205 -12.39 5.38 -7.91
CA TYR A 205 -12.92 6.26 -6.88
C TYR A 205 -13.35 5.42 -5.67
N ASP A 206 -12.71 5.65 -4.53
CA ASP A 206 -13.12 5.09 -3.24
C ASP A 206 -13.92 6.15 -2.46
N PRO A 207 -15.23 5.94 -2.23
CA PRO A 207 -16.08 6.87 -1.50
C PRO A 207 -15.84 6.84 0.02
N ASP A 208 -15.35 5.74 0.59
CA ASP A 208 -15.18 5.57 2.03
C ASP A 208 -13.98 6.41 2.50
N PHE A 209 -12.96 6.55 1.65
CA PHE A 209 -11.77 7.35 1.90
C PHE A 209 -11.76 8.70 1.16
N ASP A 210 -12.76 8.96 0.34
CA ASP A 210 -12.83 10.08 -0.61
C ASP A 210 -11.51 10.28 -1.39
N CYS A 211 -11.06 9.21 -2.03
CA CYS A 211 -9.79 9.18 -2.75
C CYS A 211 -9.88 8.62 -4.16
N ALA A 212 -8.90 9.00 -4.98
CA ALA A 212 -8.61 8.37 -6.26
C ALA A 212 -7.48 7.35 -6.06
N ASP A 213 -7.80 6.07 -6.19
CA ASP A 213 -6.86 4.96 -6.03
C ASP A 213 -6.18 4.59 -7.34
N LEU A 214 -4.85 4.56 -7.33
CA LEU A 214 -4.07 4.03 -8.43
C LEU A 214 -3.59 2.63 -8.08
N TYR A 215 -3.91 1.63 -8.89
CA TYR A 215 -3.30 0.32 -8.74
C TYR A 215 -1.83 0.36 -9.19
N VAL A 216 -0.92 0.11 -8.27
CA VAL A 216 0.53 0.12 -8.50
C VAL A 216 1.05 -1.31 -8.53
N LEU A 217 1.96 -1.61 -9.47
CA LEU A 217 2.58 -2.91 -9.62
C LEU A 217 4.10 -2.78 -9.73
N LEU A 218 4.83 -3.49 -8.87
CA LEU A 218 6.28 -3.50 -8.80
C LEU A 218 6.80 -4.92 -8.98
N SER A 219 7.78 -5.08 -9.87
CA SER A 219 8.55 -6.32 -10.03
C SER A 219 9.89 -6.18 -9.35
N LEU A 220 10.24 -7.12 -8.47
CA LEU A 220 11.53 -7.15 -7.81
C LEU A 220 12.66 -7.46 -8.81
N GLU A 221 12.37 -8.27 -9.83
CA GLU A 221 13.33 -8.61 -10.89
C GLU A 221 13.70 -7.39 -11.75
N ARG A 222 12.77 -6.43 -11.89
CA ARG A 222 12.98 -5.18 -12.64
C ARG A 222 13.49 -4.03 -11.77
N THR A 223 13.50 -4.21 -10.46
CA THR A 223 13.97 -3.18 -9.52
C THR A 223 15.49 -3.07 -9.58
N ASP A 224 16.04 -1.86 -9.57
CA ASP A 224 17.49 -1.66 -9.52
C ASP A 224 18.08 -2.38 -8.29
N PRO A 225 18.99 -3.35 -8.47
CA PRO A 225 19.58 -4.10 -7.37
C PRO A 225 20.26 -3.23 -6.32
N ARG A 226 20.75 -2.03 -6.68
CA ARG A 226 21.36 -1.09 -5.71
C ARG A 226 20.31 -0.51 -4.76
N TYR A 227 19.13 -0.20 -5.27
CA TYR A 227 18.01 0.28 -4.44
C TYR A 227 17.45 -0.84 -3.57
N LEU A 228 17.29 -2.04 -4.13
CA LEU A 228 16.87 -3.21 -3.34
C LEU A 228 17.87 -3.49 -2.21
N ARG A 229 19.19 -3.42 -2.49
CA ARG A 229 20.25 -3.58 -1.48
C ARG A 229 20.22 -2.50 -0.41
N HIS A 230 19.93 -1.25 -0.75
CA HIS A 230 19.81 -0.17 0.25
C HIS A 230 18.76 -0.51 1.30
N PHE A 231 17.56 -0.93 0.88
CA PHE A 231 16.48 -1.33 1.78
C PHE A 231 16.79 -2.61 2.56
N LEU A 232 17.41 -3.61 1.90
CA LEU A 232 17.82 -4.85 2.56
C LEU A 232 18.96 -4.65 3.58
N SER A 233 19.88 -3.70 3.35
CA SER A 233 21.01 -3.45 4.24
C SER A 233 20.67 -2.65 5.50
N GLY A 234 19.51 -1.96 5.51
CA GLY A 234 19.03 -1.16 6.64
C GLY A 234 18.00 -1.86 7.52
N ALA A 235 17.51 -3.03 7.12
CA ALA A 235 16.49 -3.76 7.86
C ALA A 235 17.11 -4.71 8.90
N PRO A 236 16.73 -4.61 10.18
CA PRO A 236 16.98 -5.70 11.13
C PRO A 236 16.24 -6.95 10.67
N THR A 237 16.76 -8.13 11.03
CA THR A 237 16.09 -9.42 10.78
C THR A 237 14.66 -9.37 11.29
N LEU A 238 13.70 -9.75 10.45
CA LEU A 238 12.32 -9.97 10.91
C LEU A 238 12.36 -11.06 11.98
N GLY A 239 11.86 -10.77 13.17
CA GLY A 239 11.66 -11.80 14.19
C GLY A 239 10.78 -12.90 13.62
N ALA A 240 11.28 -14.14 13.61
CA ALA A 240 10.51 -15.28 13.12
C ALA A 240 9.34 -15.54 14.08
N SER A 241 8.15 -15.79 13.53
CA SER A 241 7.09 -16.47 14.26
C SER A 241 7.56 -17.90 14.54
N SER A 242 7.71 -18.23 15.82
CA SER A 242 7.92 -19.60 16.31
C SER A 242 6.60 -20.30 16.54
#